data_AF-A0A3B9KN98-F1
#
_entry.id   AF-A0A3B9KN98-F1
#
_cell.length_a   1.000
_cell.length_b   1.000
_cell.length_c   1.000
_cell.angle_alpha   90.00
_cell.angle_beta   90.00
_cell.angle_gamma   90.00
#
_symmetry.space_group_name_H-M   'P 1'
#
loop_
_entity.id
_entity.type
_entity.pdbx_description
1 polymer ?
#
loop_
_entity_poly.entity_id
_entity_poly.type
_entity_poly.pdbx_seq_one_letter_code
_entity_poly.pdbx_strand_id
1 'polypeptide(L)'
;PETRTVNTVEAFRKAALDLGYPHKRVCFKPAVSKGSRGFRILEAGTDRLNMLLQKRIEDTTFTLEECEEILGQTPRFPDLLVSEFLEGIEITVDCYCQNGEVLLSFTKTREAMKAGLAMFFRNQDAPEYMDYARDIVRRLQYDYFINIQFKGGKLMEINPRVSTFVHQENFNIPWAGVKHELGLISHEDLAVMQKNFRTTRQSVRYYDQVFYDSEDVE
;
A
#
# COMPACT_ATOMS: atom_id res chain seq x y z
N PRO A 1 1.27 -13.05 2.97
CA PRO A 1 0.03 -13.71 2.50
C PRO A 1 0.41 -14.92 1.67
N GLU A 2 -0.45 -15.93 1.58
CA GLU A 2 -0.26 -16.93 0.53
C GLU A 2 -0.54 -16.28 -0.82
N THR A 3 0.40 -16.43 -1.76
CA THR A 3 0.35 -15.77 -3.06
C THR A 3 0.83 -16.72 -4.16
N ARG A 4 0.19 -16.67 -5.33
CA ARG A 4 0.57 -17.42 -6.53
C ARG A 4 0.72 -16.46 -7.71
N THR A 5 1.76 -16.64 -8.50
CA THR A 5 1.93 -15.96 -9.78
C THR A 5 1.34 -16.81 -10.90
N VAL A 6 0.45 -16.24 -11.71
CA VAL A 6 -0.27 -16.95 -12.77
C VAL A 6 -0.32 -16.12 -14.05
N ASN A 7 -0.38 -16.78 -15.21
CA ASN A 7 -0.49 -16.12 -16.51
C ASN A 7 -1.36 -16.88 -17.53
N THR A 8 -2.15 -17.86 -17.07
CA THR A 8 -3.19 -18.54 -17.85
C THR A 8 -4.47 -18.64 -17.03
N VAL A 9 -5.61 -18.81 -17.70
CA VAL A 9 -6.92 -18.88 -17.04
C VAL A 9 -7.05 -20.12 -16.15
N GLU A 10 -6.48 -21.26 -16.55
CA GLU A 10 -6.48 -22.50 -15.77
C GLU A 10 -5.67 -22.33 -14.48
N ALA A 11 -4.50 -21.71 -14.58
CA ALA A 11 -3.66 -21.42 -13.42
C ALA A 11 -4.34 -20.42 -12.47
N PHE A 12 -5.02 -19.41 -13.02
CA PHE A 12 -5.78 -18.42 -12.25
C PHE A 12 -6.94 -19.08 -11.49
N ARG A 13 -7.75 -19.90 -12.17
CA ARG A 13 -8.84 -20.68 -11.56
C ARG A 13 -8.31 -21.53 -10.42
N LYS A 14 -7.26 -22.31 -10.69
CA LYS A 14 -6.65 -23.19 -9.69
C LYS A 14 -6.18 -22.39 -8.47
N ALA A 15 -5.48 -21.27 -8.68
CA ALA A 15 -5.00 -20.42 -7.60
C ALA A 15 -6.15 -19.86 -6.74
N ALA A 16 -7.24 -19.38 -7.35
CA ALA A 16 -8.40 -18.87 -6.62
C ALA A 16 -9.07 -19.95 -5.76
N LEU A 17 -9.24 -21.16 -6.30
CA LEU A 17 -9.82 -22.29 -5.57
C LEU A 17 -8.92 -22.78 -4.43
N ASP A 18 -7.61 -22.91 -4.68
CA ASP A 18 -6.62 -23.30 -3.66
C ASP A 18 -6.61 -22.31 -2.48
N LEU A 19 -6.85 -21.01 -2.75
CA LEU A 19 -6.91 -19.95 -1.74
C LEU A 19 -8.27 -19.84 -1.02
N GLY A 20 -9.25 -20.68 -1.40
CA GLY A 20 -10.51 -20.86 -0.68
C GLY A 20 -11.73 -20.17 -1.28
N TYR A 21 -11.67 -19.65 -2.51
CA TYR A 21 -12.89 -19.25 -3.23
C TYR A 21 -13.80 -20.49 -3.44
N PRO A 22 -15.13 -20.39 -3.28
CA PRO A 22 -15.94 -19.19 -3.05
C PRO A 22 -16.14 -18.81 -1.57
N HIS A 23 -15.67 -19.62 -0.61
CA HIS A 23 -15.92 -19.40 0.82
C HIS A 23 -15.08 -18.28 1.43
N LYS A 24 -13.96 -17.95 0.81
CA LYS A 24 -13.08 -16.85 1.18
C LYS A 24 -12.91 -15.91 0.00
N ARG A 25 -12.78 -14.62 0.31
CA ARG A 25 -12.38 -13.62 -0.68
C ARG A 25 -10.94 -13.85 -1.09
N VAL A 26 -10.71 -13.74 -2.39
CA VAL A 26 -9.38 -13.78 -3.01
C VAL A 26 -9.19 -12.43 -3.68
N CYS A 27 -7.96 -11.96 -3.83
CA CYS A 27 -7.68 -10.78 -4.65
C CYS A 27 -6.58 -11.07 -5.65
N PHE A 28 -6.51 -10.26 -6.69
CA PHE A 28 -5.42 -10.31 -7.62
C PHE A 28 -5.00 -8.91 -8.08
N LYS A 29 -3.75 -8.79 -8.51
CA LYS A 29 -3.24 -7.59 -9.19
C LYS A 29 -2.16 -7.98 -10.21
N PRO A 30 -1.89 -7.17 -11.24
CA PRO A 30 -0.69 -7.33 -12.05
C PRO A 30 0.56 -7.32 -11.16
N ALA A 31 1.51 -8.19 -11.44
CA ALA A 31 2.75 -8.31 -10.66
C ALA A 31 3.58 -7.02 -10.69
N VAL A 32 3.51 -6.27 -11.80
CA VAL A 32 4.12 -4.96 -11.95
C VAL A 32 3.03 -3.92 -12.18
N SER A 33 2.70 -3.13 -11.16
CA SER A 33 1.74 -2.03 -11.28
C SER A 33 2.03 -0.91 -10.27
N LYS A 34 1.28 0.20 -10.38
CA LYS A 34 1.30 1.30 -9.40
C LYS A 34 -0.13 1.79 -9.17
N GLY A 35 -0.42 2.28 -7.96
CA GLY A 35 -1.67 2.97 -7.63
C GLY A 35 -2.92 2.08 -7.79
N SER A 36 -2.88 0.86 -7.25
CA SER A 36 -3.98 -0.13 -7.28
C SER A 36 -4.53 -0.48 -8.67
N ARG A 37 -3.83 -0.13 -9.76
CA ARG A 37 -4.27 -0.47 -11.12
C ARG A 37 -4.29 -1.98 -11.32
N GLY A 38 -5.41 -2.48 -11.83
CA GLY A 38 -5.65 -3.91 -12.03
C GLY A 38 -5.88 -4.70 -10.74
N PHE A 39 -5.93 -4.06 -9.56
CA PHE A 39 -6.32 -4.75 -8.33
C PHE A 39 -7.83 -5.07 -8.38
N ARG A 40 -8.17 -6.32 -8.09
CA ARG A 40 -9.54 -6.83 -8.05
C ARG A 40 -9.71 -7.80 -6.90
N ILE A 41 -10.95 -7.94 -6.43
CA ILE A 41 -11.37 -8.85 -5.38
C ILE A 41 -12.34 -9.84 -6.00
N LEU A 42 -12.11 -11.12 -5.79
CA LEU A 42 -13.02 -12.21 -6.12
C LEU A 42 -13.92 -12.50 -4.92
N GLU A 43 -15.23 -12.35 -5.11
CA GLU A 43 -16.23 -12.57 -4.07
C GLU A 43 -17.50 -13.19 -4.65
N ALA A 44 -17.88 -14.35 -4.12
CA ALA A 44 -19.09 -15.07 -4.52
C ALA A 44 -20.34 -14.47 -3.85
N GLY A 45 -21.51 -14.70 -4.46
CA GLY A 45 -22.79 -14.28 -3.88
C GLY A 45 -23.04 -12.76 -3.90
N THR A 46 -22.31 -12.03 -4.74
CA THR A 46 -22.51 -10.59 -4.94
C THR A 46 -23.83 -10.32 -5.67
N ASP A 47 -24.71 -9.51 -5.09
CA ASP A 47 -25.93 -9.02 -5.75
C ASP A 47 -25.56 -8.02 -6.85
N ARG A 48 -25.42 -8.54 -8.07
CA ARG A 48 -24.98 -7.76 -9.25
C ARG A 48 -25.94 -6.65 -9.62
N LEU A 49 -27.24 -6.85 -9.42
CA LEU A 49 -28.24 -5.84 -9.74
C LEU A 49 -28.10 -4.66 -8.77
N ASN A 50 -27.95 -4.95 -7.48
CA ASN A 50 -27.70 -3.92 -6.48
C ASN A 50 -26.34 -3.20 -6.70
N MET A 51 -25.28 -3.94 -7.02
CA MET A 51 -23.99 -3.34 -7.37
C MET A 51 -24.11 -2.40 -8.58
N LEU A 52 -24.84 -2.79 -9.62
CA LEU A 52 -25.01 -1.99 -10.83
C LEU A 52 -25.88 -0.74 -10.59
N LEU A 53 -26.98 -0.88 -9.84
CA LEU A 53 -27.99 0.16 -9.73
C LEU A 53 -27.81 1.08 -8.52
N GLN A 54 -27.19 0.61 -7.44
CA GLN A 54 -27.12 1.35 -6.17
C GLN A 54 -25.69 1.65 -5.73
N LYS A 55 -24.68 0.90 -6.21
CA LYS A 55 -23.28 1.19 -5.91
C LYS A 55 -22.66 2.06 -6.99
N ARG A 56 -21.69 2.87 -6.58
CA ARG A 56 -20.83 3.62 -7.50
C ARG A 56 -19.92 2.61 -8.24
N ILE A 57 -19.70 2.81 -9.55
CA ILE A 57 -18.94 1.96 -10.49
C ILE A 57 -17.46 1.72 -10.08
N GLU A 58 -16.99 2.28 -8.98
CA GLU A 58 -15.64 2.07 -8.43
C GLU A 58 -15.41 0.65 -7.84
N ASP A 59 -16.34 -0.29 -8.03
CA ASP A 59 -16.30 -1.59 -7.36
C ASP A 59 -15.19 -2.47 -7.95
N THR A 60 -14.22 -2.84 -7.11
CA THR A 60 -13.11 -3.72 -7.45
C THR A 60 -13.51 -5.20 -7.48
N THR A 61 -14.79 -5.50 -7.27
CA THR A 61 -15.30 -6.83 -6.96
C THR A 61 -15.84 -7.55 -8.19
N PHE A 62 -15.36 -8.77 -8.42
CA PHE A 62 -15.69 -9.64 -9.55
C PHE A 62 -16.00 -11.05 -9.03
N THR A 63 -16.69 -11.87 -9.82
CA THR A 63 -16.73 -13.31 -9.58
C THR A 63 -15.56 -13.97 -10.29
N LEU A 64 -15.25 -15.21 -9.92
CA LEU A 64 -14.25 -15.99 -10.64
C LEU A 64 -14.63 -16.16 -12.11
N GLU A 65 -15.90 -16.45 -12.38
CA GLU A 65 -16.43 -16.75 -13.71
C GLU A 65 -16.30 -15.54 -14.66
N GLU A 66 -16.59 -14.32 -14.19
CA GLU A 66 -16.40 -13.09 -14.97
C GLU A 66 -14.92 -12.86 -15.30
N CYS A 67 -14.03 -13.13 -14.35
CA CYS A 67 -12.60 -13.00 -14.58
C CYS A 67 -12.10 -14.04 -15.59
N GLU A 68 -12.62 -15.27 -15.53
CA GLU A 68 -12.28 -16.33 -16.50
C GLU A 68 -12.75 -15.97 -17.92
N GLU A 69 -13.94 -15.39 -18.06
CA GLU A 69 -14.45 -14.93 -19.35
C GLU A 69 -13.54 -13.85 -19.98
N ILE A 70 -13.10 -12.88 -19.18
CA ILE A 70 -12.23 -11.79 -19.64
C ILE A 70 -10.82 -12.32 -19.95
N LEU A 71 -10.23 -13.05 -19.01
CA LEU A 71 -8.85 -13.53 -19.14
C LEU A 71 -8.71 -14.64 -20.19
N GLY A 72 -9.79 -15.40 -20.44
CA GLY A 72 -9.86 -16.45 -21.46
C GLY A 72 -9.88 -15.94 -22.91
N GLN A 73 -10.01 -14.63 -23.13
CA GLN A 73 -9.90 -14.00 -24.46
C GLN A 73 -8.49 -14.09 -25.06
N THR A 74 -7.49 -14.44 -24.24
CA THR A 74 -6.12 -14.64 -24.67
C THR A 74 -5.57 -15.94 -24.08
N PRO A 75 -4.74 -16.71 -24.81
CA PRO A 75 -4.09 -17.91 -24.25
C PRO A 75 -3.20 -17.60 -23.04
N ARG A 76 -2.63 -16.40 -22.98
CA ARG A 76 -1.79 -15.91 -21.87
C ARG A 76 -1.96 -14.43 -21.64
N PHE A 77 -1.80 -14.01 -20.40
CA PHE A 77 -1.83 -12.60 -19.97
C PHE A 77 -0.58 -12.25 -19.15
N PRO A 78 -0.26 -10.96 -18.92
CA PRO A 78 0.85 -10.57 -18.06
C PRO A 78 0.71 -11.17 -16.65
N ASP A 79 1.82 -11.49 -16.00
CA ASP A 79 1.79 -12.15 -14.69
C ASP A 79 0.88 -11.41 -13.69
N LEU A 80 -0.09 -12.16 -13.15
CA LEU A 80 -0.96 -11.74 -12.06
C LEU A 80 -0.49 -12.38 -10.76
N LEU A 81 -0.47 -11.60 -9.69
CA LEU A 81 -0.35 -12.09 -8.32
C LEU A 81 -1.74 -12.33 -7.77
N VAL A 82 -2.11 -13.58 -7.53
CA VAL A 82 -3.35 -13.99 -6.85
C VAL A 82 -3.02 -14.27 -5.38
N SER A 83 -3.79 -13.70 -4.46
CA SER A 83 -3.51 -13.74 -3.02
C SER A 83 -4.80 -13.91 -2.23
N GLU A 84 -4.69 -14.45 -1.01
CA GLU A 84 -5.75 -14.30 -0.01
C GLU A 84 -6.10 -12.80 0.18
N PHE A 85 -7.38 -12.51 0.39
CA PHE A 85 -7.80 -11.16 0.77
C PHE A 85 -7.51 -10.91 2.25
N LEU A 86 -6.73 -9.87 2.54
CA LEU A 86 -6.39 -9.49 3.91
C LEU A 86 -7.42 -8.52 4.49
N GLU A 87 -8.01 -8.88 5.63
CA GLU A 87 -8.94 -8.05 6.38
C GLU A 87 -8.23 -7.16 7.41
N GLY A 88 -8.98 -6.23 8.00
CA GLY A 88 -8.49 -5.31 9.01
C GLY A 88 -7.84 -4.05 8.45
N ILE A 89 -7.22 -3.29 9.35
CA ILE A 89 -6.62 -2.00 9.06
C ILE A 89 -5.22 -2.20 8.45
N GLU A 90 -4.91 -1.41 7.42
CA GLU A 90 -3.55 -1.36 6.87
C GLU A 90 -2.65 -0.53 7.80
N ILE A 91 -1.51 -1.11 8.16
CA ILE A 91 -0.45 -0.46 8.93
C ILE A 91 0.76 -0.29 8.01
N THR A 92 1.26 0.92 7.92
CA THR A 92 2.43 1.25 7.13
C THR A 92 3.56 1.69 8.05
N VAL A 93 4.75 1.15 7.83
CA VAL A 93 6.01 1.62 8.43
C VAL A 93 6.81 2.33 7.35
N ASP A 94 7.16 3.59 7.58
CA ASP A 94 8.10 4.32 6.74
C ASP A 94 9.41 4.48 7.50
N CYS A 95 10.53 4.13 6.87
CA CYS A 95 11.86 4.22 7.46
C CYS A 95 12.81 5.03 6.57
N TYR A 96 13.77 5.68 7.23
CA TYR A 96 15.05 6.06 6.65
C TYR A 96 16.13 5.21 7.31
N CYS A 97 16.92 4.53 6.49
CA CYS A 97 17.85 3.48 6.91
C CYS A 97 19.27 3.75 6.42
N GLN A 98 20.26 3.23 7.12
CA GLN A 98 21.65 3.19 6.66
C GLN A 98 22.34 1.94 7.20
N ASN A 99 23.12 1.27 6.38
CA ASN A 99 23.84 0.03 6.66
C ASN A 99 22.95 -1.08 7.26
N GLY A 100 21.70 -1.18 6.78
CA GLY A 100 20.74 -2.16 7.31
C GLY A 100 20.19 -1.84 8.71
N GLU A 101 20.36 -0.60 9.19
CA GLU A 101 19.76 -0.10 10.43
C GLU A 101 18.70 0.96 10.15
N VAL A 102 17.61 0.96 10.93
CA VAL A 102 16.56 1.99 10.86
C VAL A 102 16.98 3.18 11.73
N LEU A 103 17.24 4.33 11.10
CA LEU A 103 17.67 5.56 11.79
C LEU A 103 16.49 6.47 12.16
N LEU A 104 15.50 6.58 11.26
CA LEU A 104 14.23 7.25 11.53
C LEU A 104 13.08 6.39 11.04
N SER A 105 11.98 6.43 11.76
CA SER A 105 10.78 5.71 11.35
C SER A 105 9.52 6.26 11.98
N PHE A 106 8.40 5.97 11.32
CA PHE A 106 7.09 6.06 11.94
C PHE A 106 6.13 5.05 11.35
N THR A 107 5.11 4.75 12.16
CA THR A 107 3.98 3.91 11.83
C THR A 107 2.74 4.76 11.63
N LYS A 108 1.98 4.46 10.58
CA LYS A 108 0.69 5.10 10.31
C LYS A 108 -0.37 4.10 9.85
N THR A 109 -1.62 4.41 10.16
CA THR A 109 -2.79 3.77 9.56
C THR A 109 -3.29 4.57 8.36
N ARG A 110 -4.02 3.89 7.49
CA ARG A 110 -4.83 4.50 6.42
C ARG A 110 -6.30 4.21 6.71
N GLU A 111 -7.03 5.19 7.24
CA GLU A 111 -8.38 4.94 7.81
C GLU A 111 -9.52 5.29 6.85
N ALA A 112 -9.26 6.11 5.83
CA ALA A 112 -10.27 6.45 4.82
C ALA A 112 -9.63 6.52 3.44
N MET A 113 -10.26 5.88 2.45
CA MET A 113 -9.88 5.93 1.04
C MET A 113 -10.99 6.62 0.25
N LYS A 114 -10.63 7.55 -0.64
CA LYS A 114 -11.54 8.14 -1.63
C LYS A 114 -10.81 8.16 -2.97
N ALA A 115 -11.43 7.63 -4.02
CA ALA A 115 -10.84 7.54 -5.37
C ALA A 115 -9.41 6.94 -5.38
N GLY A 116 -9.19 5.86 -4.63
CA GLY A 116 -7.88 5.18 -4.54
C GLY A 116 -6.80 5.93 -3.74
N LEU A 117 -7.09 7.11 -3.20
CA LEU A 117 -6.18 7.89 -2.38
C LEU A 117 -6.60 7.82 -0.91
N ALA A 118 -5.65 7.55 -0.03
CA ALA A 118 -5.92 7.68 1.40
C ALA A 118 -6.11 9.16 1.73
N MET A 119 -7.25 9.44 2.36
CA MET A 119 -7.71 10.77 2.74
C MET A 119 -7.41 11.08 4.20
N PHE A 120 -7.34 10.04 5.03
CA PHE A 120 -7.08 10.16 6.46
C PHE A 120 -5.93 9.24 6.85
N PHE A 121 -4.92 9.83 7.49
CA PHE A 121 -3.78 9.12 8.04
C PHE A 121 -3.64 9.47 9.52
N ARG A 122 -3.34 8.49 10.34
CA ARG A 122 -3.08 8.66 11.76
C ARG A 122 -1.78 7.97 12.08
N ASN A 123 -0.89 8.67 12.78
CA ASN A 123 0.25 8.00 13.38
C ASN A 123 -0.25 7.00 14.42
N GLN A 124 0.34 5.82 14.47
CA GLN A 124 -0.13 4.75 15.34
C GLN A 124 1.06 4.20 16.08
N ASP A 125 0.97 4.05 17.40
CA ASP A 125 1.97 3.26 18.11
C ASP A 125 1.74 1.77 17.80
N ALA A 126 2.73 1.14 17.19
CA ALA A 126 2.62 -0.21 16.63
C ALA A 126 3.99 -0.92 16.69
N PRO A 127 4.54 -1.16 17.90
CA PRO A 127 5.92 -1.61 18.08
C PRO A 127 6.21 -2.95 17.40
N GLU A 128 5.24 -3.86 17.33
CA GLU A 128 5.40 -5.14 16.64
C GLU A 128 5.75 -4.97 15.14
N TYR A 129 5.11 -4.02 14.45
CA TYR A 129 5.38 -3.77 13.04
C TYR A 129 6.71 -3.03 12.83
N MET A 130 7.13 -2.24 13.82
CA MET A 130 8.46 -1.65 13.84
C MET A 130 9.55 -2.72 13.95
N ASP A 131 9.34 -3.75 14.77
CA ASP A 131 10.30 -4.85 14.89
C ASP A 131 10.38 -5.68 13.60
N TYR A 132 9.24 -5.94 12.95
CA TYR A 132 9.23 -6.55 11.62
C TYR A 132 9.98 -5.70 10.59
N ALA A 133 9.78 -4.38 10.59
CA ALA A 133 10.48 -3.47 9.70
C ALA A 133 12.00 -3.49 9.93
N ARG A 134 12.45 -3.48 11.19
CA ARG A 134 13.88 -3.61 11.54
C ARG A 134 14.46 -4.93 11.04
N ASP A 135 13.76 -6.04 11.21
CA ASP A 135 14.24 -7.34 10.73
C ASP A 135 14.34 -7.38 9.19
N ILE A 136 13.36 -6.82 8.49
CA ILE A 136 13.36 -6.69 7.03
C ILE A 136 14.55 -5.83 6.56
N VAL A 137 14.71 -4.64 7.11
CA VAL A 137 15.79 -3.70 6.75
C VAL A 137 17.17 -4.33 6.97
N ARG A 138 17.35 -5.00 8.12
CA ARG A 138 18.58 -5.73 8.44
C ARG A 138 18.86 -6.87 7.45
N ARG A 139 17.88 -7.71 7.14
CA ARG A 139 18.06 -8.85 6.22
C ARG A 139 18.33 -8.42 4.79
N LEU A 140 17.71 -7.34 4.35
CA LEU A 140 17.91 -6.78 3.01
C LEU A 140 19.16 -5.92 2.90
N GLN A 141 19.82 -5.59 4.02
CA GLN A 141 20.90 -4.59 4.09
C GLN A 141 20.45 -3.30 3.38
N TYR A 142 19.23 -2.85 3.72
CA TYR A 142 18.56 -1.79 2.97
C TYR A 142 19.01 -0.40 3.43
N ASP A 143 19.26 0.48 2.45
CA ASP A 143 19.66 1.87 2.66
C ASP A 143 18.61 2.86 2.15
N TYR A 144 18.60 4.06 2.75
CA TYR A 144 17.70 5.16 2.40
C TYR A 144 16.23 4.88 2.74
N PHE A 145 15.30 5.29 1.87
CA PHE A 145 13.88 5.31 2.17
C PHE A 145 13.18 4.01 1.79
N ILE A 146 12.42 3.46 2.72
CA ILE A 146 11.59 2.28 2.51
C ILE A 146 10.22 2.46 3.16
N ASN A 147 9.20 2.03 2.44
CA ASN A 147 7.81 2.00 2.88
C ASN A 147 7.33 0.55 2.90
N ILE A 148 7.00 0.04 4.09
CA ILE A 148 6.63 -1.35 4.33
C ILE A 148 5.18 -1.38 4.79
N GLN A 149 4.32 -2.08 4.06
CA GLN A 149 2.89 -2.12 4.31
C GLN A 149 2.48 -3.51 4.81
N PHE A 150 1.66 -3.51 5.86
CA PHE A 150 1.11 -4.69 6.49
C PHE A 150 -0.41 -4.59 6.57
N LYS A 151 -1.08 -5.73 6.53
CA LYS A 151 -2.52 -5.82 6.77
C LYS A 151 -2.86 -7.17 7.39
N GLY A 152 -3.71 -7.18 8.42
CA GLY A 152 -4.06 -8.40 9.15
C GLY A 152 -2.84 -9.17 9.67
N GLY A 153 -1.80 -8.46 10.14
CA GLY A 153 -0.56 -9.07 10.63
C GLY A 153 0.38 -9.66 9.57
N LYS A 154 0.09 -9.49 8.27
CA LYS A 154 0.90 -10.03 7.17
C LYS A 154 1.56 -8.91 6.36
N LEU A 155 2.80 -9.12 5.91
CA LEU A 155 3.50 -8.23 4.99
C LEU A 155 2.78 -8.21 3.63
N MET A 156 2.31 -7.05 3.20
CA MET A 156 1.52 -6.86 1.98
C MET A 156 2.35 -6.32 0.82
N GLU A 157 3.19 -5.31 1.06
CA GLU A 157 4.00 -4.67 0.02
C GLU A 157 5.22 -3.98 0.61
N ILE A 158 6.34 -3.97 -0.13
CA ILE A 158 7.52 -3.15 0.15
C ILE A 158 7.71 -2.20 -1.02
N ASN A 159 7.81 -0.90 -0.74
CA ASN A 159 8.02 0.15 -1.71
C ASN A 159 9.39 0.82 -1.42
N PRO A 160 10.38 0.70 -2.31
CA PRO A 160 11.72 1.25 -2.11
C PRO A 160 11.75 2.76 -2.39
N ARG A 161 10.93 3.53 -1.69
CA ARG A 161 10.74 4.96 -1.90
C ARG A 161 10.05 5.63 -0.70
N VAL A 162 10.14 6.94 -0.71
CA VAL A 162 9.28 7.88 0.04
C VAL A 162 7.80 7.60 -0.28
N SER A 163 6.95 7.52 0.75
CA SER A 163 5.49 7.42 0.63
C SER A 163 4.78 8.74 1.00
N THR A 164 3.48 8.70 1.32
CA THR A 164 2.80 9.87 1.88
C THR A 164 3.20 10.05 3.34
N PHE A 165 3.64 11.23 3.74
CA PHE A 165 4.09 11.49 5.11
C PHE A 165 3.04 12.23 5.93
N VAL A 166 2.97 11.92 7.22
CA VAL A 166 2.23 12.72 8.21
C VAL A 166 3.22 13.71 8.82
N HIS A 167 3.29 14.91 8.24
CA HIS A 167 4.27 15.92 8.61
C HIS A 167 4.06 16.44 10.05
N GLN A 168 5.18 16.70 10.74
CA GLN A 168 5.23 17.45 11.99
C GLN A 168 6.33 18.52 11.90
N GLU A 169 6.20 19.63 12.65
CA GLU A 169 7.10 20.79 12.57
C GLU A 169 8.58 20.43 12.67
N ASN A 170 8.93 19.38 13.42
CA ASN A 170 10.30 18.90 13.60
C ASN A 170 10.48 17.41 13.26
N PHE A 171 9.59 16.85 12.43
CA PHE A 171 9.68 15.46 11.99
C PHE A 171 9.30 15.34 10.52
N ASN A 172 10.33 15.44 9.67
CA ASN A 172 10.25 15.27 8.23
C ASN A 172 11.35 14.30 7.80
N ILE A 173 11.02 13.01 7.73
CA ILE A 173 11.99 11.95 7.42
C ILE A 173 12.69 12.18 6.08
N PRO A 174 12.00 12.48 4.96
CA PRO A 174 12.67 12.74 3.69
C PRO A 174 13.72 13.85 3.80
N TRP A 175 13.36 14.96 4.47
CA TRP A 175 14.29 16.08 4.61
C TRP A 175 15.45 15.77 5.56
N ALA A 176 15.19 15.06 6.65
CA ALA A 176 16.22 14.61 7.57
C ALA A 176 17.22 13.67 6.89
N GLY A 177 16.74 12.71 6.10
CA GLY A 177 17.60 11.81 5.35
C GLY A 177 18.49 12.56 4.36
N VAL A 178 17.95 13.52 3.62
CA VAL A 178 18.78 14.36 2.72
C VAL A 178 19.84 15.15 3.48
N LYS A 179 19.50 15.78 4.61
CA LYS A 179 20.48 16.48 5.45
C LYS A 179 21.58 15.56 5.96
N HIS A 180 21.20 14.35 6.39
CA HIS A 180 22.14 13.37 6.91
C HIS A 180 23.13 12.90 5.85
N GLU A 181 22.65 12.58 4.64
CA GLU A 181 23.53 12.21 3.51
C GLU A 181 24.47 13.33 3.06
N LEU A 182 24.07 14.59 3.26
CA LEU A 182 24.92 15.76 3.00
C LEU A 182 25.87 16.09 4.16
N GLY A 183 25.87 15.31 5.25
CA GLY A 183 26.69 15.56 6.44
C GLY A 183 26.26 16.79 7.25
N LEU A 184 25.05 17.31 7.03
CA LEU A 184 24.52 18.50 7.71
C LEU A 184 23.97 18.18 9.11
N ILE A 185 23.63 16.92 9.37
CA ILE A 185 23.21 16.41 10.67
C ILE A 185 23.83 15.03 10.89
N SER A 186 24.05 14.67 12.14
CA SER A 186 24.63 13.41 12.59
C SER A 186 23.56 12.33 12.84
N HIS A 187 24.01 11.09 13.11
CA HIS A 187 23.13 10.03 13.60
C HIS A 187 22.49 10.40 14.96
N GLU A 188 23.20 11.13 15.82
CA GLU A 188 22.69 11.57 17.12
C GLU A 188 21.53 12.55 16.94
N ASP A 189 21.63 13.47 15.98
CA ASP A 189 20.56 14.40 15.64
C ASP A 189 19.30 13.65 15.18
N LEU A 190 19.45 12.60 14.37
CA LEU A 190 18.33 11.73 13.96
C LEU A 190 17.70 11.03 15.18
N ALA A 191 18.50 10.53 16.11
CA ALA A 191 18.00 9.91 17.34
C ALA A 191 17.22 10.91 18.22
N VAL A 192 17.66 12.17 18.30
CA VAL A 192 16.92 13.25 18.98
C VAL A 192 15.61 13.54 18.25
N MET A 193 15.61 13.59 16.92
CA MET A 193 14.38 13.76 16.12
C MET A 193 13.38 12.62 16.37
N GLN A 194 13.82 11.35 16.42
CA GLN A 194 12.97 10.20 16.70
C GLN A 194 12.25 10.29 18.05
N LYS A 195 12.94 10.76 19.09
CA LYS A 195 12.36 10.94 20.44
C LYS A 195 11.22 11.96 20.49
N ASN A 196 11.24 12.93 19.58
CA ASN A 196 10.24 13.99 19.50
C ASN A 196 9.04 13.64 18.60
N PHE A 197 9.00 12.42 18.04
CA PHE A 197 7.90 11.96 17.22
C PHE A 197 6.60 11.84 18.02
N ARG A 198 5.54 12.54 17.59
CA ARG A 198 4.21 12.41 18.20
C ARG A 198 3.38 11.35 17.47
N THR A 199 3.02 10.29 18.18
CA THR A 199 2.13 9.23 17.69
C THR A 199 0.68 9.70 17.57
N THR A 200 0.28 10.81 18.19
CA THR A 200 -1.11 11.31 18.13
C THR A 200 -1.44 12.13 16.89
N ARG A 201 -0.44 12.44 16.03
CA ARG A 201 -0.65 13.31 14.87
C ARG A 201 -1.52 12.62 13.81
N GLN A 202 -2.43 13.40 13.24
CA GLN A 202 -3.30 13.00 12.14
C GLN A 202 -3.12 13.95 10.95
N SER A 203 -3.42 13.45 9.76
CA SER A 203 -3.44 14.23 8.52
C SER A 203 -4.70 13.91 7.75
N VAL A 204 -5.40 14.96 7.33
CA VAL A 204 -6.54 14.88 6.40
C VAL A 204 -6.14 15.57 5.11
N ARG A 205 -6.32 14.88 3.98
CA ARG A 205 -6.23 15.52 2.68
C ARG A 205 -7.53 16.26 2.41
N TYR A 206 -7.41 17.52 2.03
CA TYR A 206 -8.51 18.28 1.44
C TYR A 206 -8.11 18.65 0.02
N TYR A 207 -9.07 18.57 -0.91
CA TYR A 207 -8.90 19.08 -2.26
C TYR A 207 -9.64 20.40 -2.32
N ASP A 208 -9.00 21.39 -2.93
CA ASP A 208 -9.62 22.66 -3.26
C ASP A 208 -9.73 22.79 -4.79
N GLN A 209 -10.60 23.66 -5.25
CA GLN A 209 -10.76 23.96 -6.67
C GLN A 209 -10.08 25.28 -6.99
N VAL A 210 -9.04 25.21 -7.83
CA VAL A 210 -8.40 26.40 -8.37
C VAL A 210 -9.08 26.72 -9.71
N PHE A 211 -9.64 27.92 -9.82
CA PHE A 211 -10.12 28.48 -11.08
C PHE A 211 -9.04 29.40 -11.63
N TYR A 212 -8.67 29.21 -12.89
CA TYR A 212 -7.78 30.10 -13.60
C TYR A 212 -8.28 30.21 -15.03
N ASP A 213 -8.29 31.44 -15.56
CA ASP A 213 -8.40 31.68 -16.97
C ASP A 213 -6.97 31.60 -17.54
N SER A 214 -6.76 30.86 -18.63
CA SER A 214 -5.51 30.98 -19.37
C SER A 214 -5.50 32.35 -20.04
N GLU A 215 -4.51 33.20 -19.75
CA GLU A 215 -4.18 34.27 -20.70
C GLU A 215 -3.63 33.58 -21.96
N ASP A 216 -4.34 33.81 -23.08
CA ASP A 216 -4.04 33.54 -24.47
C ASP A 216 -3.87 32.08 -24.94
N VAL A 217 -4.96 31.52 -25.46
CA VAL A 217 -4.89 30.66 -26.65
C VAL A 217 -5.02 31.59 -27.86
N GLU A 218 -3.88 32.04 -28.40
CA GLU A 218 -3.70 32.35 -29.83
C GLU A 218 -2.69 31.38 -30.44
#